data_AF-X1VTD7-F1
#
_entry.id   AF-X1VTD7-F1
#
_cell.length_a   1.000
_cell.length_b   1.000
_cell.length_c   1.000
_cell.angle_alpha   90.00
_cell.angle_beta   90.00
_cell.angle_gamma   90.00
#
_symmetry.space_group_name_H-M   'P 1'
#
loop_
_entity.id
_entity.type
_entity.pdbx_description
1 polymer ?
#
loop_
_entity_poly.entity_id
_entity_poly.type
_entity_poly.pdbx_seq_one_letter_code
_entity_poly.pdbx_strand_id
1 'polypeptide(L)' 'MRTELAFQEFLASRIAANLSPATISWYKDRLLPFARSCPTLPRRPEP' A
#
# COMPACT_ATOMS: atom_id res chain seq x y z
N MET A 1 -12.35 -5.90 -1.68
CA MET A 1 -11.18 -5.22 -1.09
C MET A 1 -10.74 -4.14 -2.07
N ARG A 2 -10.68 -2.88 -1.65
CA ARG A 2 -10.13 -1.79 -2.48
C ARG A 2 -8.62 -1.73 -2.21
N THR A 3 -7.81 -1.75 -3.25
CA THR A 3 -6.33 -1.72 -3.13
C THR A 3 -5.85 -0.48 -2.39
N GLU A 4 -6.53 0.65 -2.58
CA GLU A 4 -6.24 1.90 -1.88
C GLU A 4 -6.42 1.77 -0.35
N LEU A 5 -7.47 1.07 0.10
CA LEU A 5 -7.71 0.86 1.53
C LEU A 5 -6.60 0.00 2.15
N ALA A 6 -6.25 -1.11 1.50
CA ALA A 6 -5.15 -1.98 1.92
C ALA A 6 -3.80 -1.24 1.94
N PHE A 7 -3.61 -0.33 0.99
CA PHE A 7 -2.42 0.52 0.94
C PHE A 7 -2.38 1.54 2.08
N GLN A 8 -3.51 2.17 2.41
CA GLN A 8 -3.61 3.07 3.56
C GLN A 8 -3.33 2.34 4.89
N GLU A 9 -3.89 1.15 5.08
CA GLU A 9 -3.63 0.32 6.27
C GLU A 9 -2.15 -0.08 6.36
N PHE A 10 -1.53 -0.45 5.22
CA PHE A 10 -0.09 -0.73 5.16
C PHE A 10 0.74 0.49 5.58
N LEU A 11 0.45 1.68 5.03
CA LEU A 11 1.17 2.90 5.39
C LEU A 11 0.99 3.24 6.88
N ALA A 12 -0.22 3.11 7.41
CA ALA A 12 -0.51 3.36 8.82
C ALA A 12 0.31 2.42 9.73
N SER A 13 0.39 1.13 9.38
CA SER A 13 1.23 0.15 10.08
C SER A 13 2.71 0.53 10.04
N ARG A 14 3.21 1.03 8.90
CA ARG A 14 4.60 1.45 8.74
C ARG A 14 4.91 2.73 9.53
N ILE A 15 3.97 3.68 9.61
CA ILE A 15 4.09 4.88 10.45
C ILE A 15 4.09 4.50 11.94
N ALA A 16 3.18 3.60 12.35
CA ALA A 16 3.11 3.12 13.73
C ALA A 16 4.39 2.36 14.16
N ALA A 17 5.07 1.72 13.21
CA ALA A 17 6.38 1.08 13.42
C ALA A 17 7.56 2.07 13.50
N ASN A 18 7.30 3.38 13.50
CA ASN A 18 8.29 4.45 13.62
C ASN A 18 9.36 4.45 12.51
N LEU A 19 8.99 4.03 11.30
CA LEU A 19 9.86 4.08 10.13
C LEU A 19 10.14 5.52 9.71
N SER A 20 11.33 5.75 9.15
CA SER A 20 11.73 7.07 8.69
C SER A 20 10.73 7.65 7.67
N PRO A 21 10.44 8.96 7.73
CA PRO A 21 9.51 9.61 6.82
C PRO A 21 9.94 9.49 5.34
N ALA A 22 11.25 9.43 5.08
CA ALA A 22 11.80 9.14 3.75
C ALA A 22 11.32 7.77 3.20
N THR A 23 11.33 6.74 4.05
CA THR A 23 10.87 5.40 3.69
C THR A 23 9.37 5.36 3.44
N ILE A 24 8.57 6.07 4.26
CA ILE A 24 7.12 6.22 4.03
C ILE A 24 6.84 6.94 2.71
N SER A 25 7.60 7.99 2.39
CA SER A 25 7.47 8.71 1.13
C SER A 25 7.83 7.83 -0.06
N TRP A 26 8.86 7.01 0.05
CA TRP A 26 9.23 6.04 -0.99
C TRP A 26 8.11 5.03 -1.25
N TYR A 27 7.47 4.51 -0.19
CA TYR A 27 6.31 3.63 -0.35
C TYR A 27 5.13 4.33 -1.02
N LYS A 28 4.84 5.59 -0.66
CA LYS A 28 3.82 6.40 -1.34
C LYS A 28 4.11 6.56 -2.82
N ASP A 29 5.32 6.95 -3.18
CA ASP A 29 5.68 7.23 -4.57
C ASP A 29 5.54 5.97 -5.45
N ARG A 30 5.93 4.81 -4.91
CA ARG A 30 5.96 3.55 -5.67
C ARG A 30 4.63 2.80 -5.70
N LEU A 31 3.88 2.79 -4.59
CA LEU A 31 2.68 1.98 -4.44
C LEU A 31 1.39 2.75 -4.72
N LEU A 32 1.39 4.09 -4.64
CA LEU A 32 0.23 4.91 -5.00
C LEU A 32 -0.15 4.77 -6.50
N PRO A 33 0.80 4.78 -7.46
CA PRO A 33 0.48 4.53 -8.87
C PRO A 33 -0.07 3.12 -9.07
N PHE A 34 0.48 2.13 -8.37
CA PHE A 34 0.00 0.75 -8.44
C PHE A 34 -1.44 0.61 -7.90
N ALA A 35 -1.75 1.26 -6.77
CA ALA A 35 -3.08 1.23 -6.18
C ALA A 35 -4.13 1.91 -7.08
N ARG A 36 -3.74 2.95 -7.82
CA ARG A 36 -4.58 3.61 -8.83
C ARG A 36 -4.80 2.73 -10.07
N SER A 37 -3.74 2.12 -10.59
CA SER A 37 -3.82 1.26 -11.78
C SER A 37 -4.51 -0.08 -11.51
N CYS A 38 -4.40 -0.61 -10.29
CA CYS A 38 -5.01 -1.87 -9.86
C CYS A 38 -5.98 -1.62 -8.71
N PRO A 39 -7.22 -1.15 -8.97
CA PRO A 39 -8.20 -0.83 -7.93
C PRO A 39 -8.72 -2.06 -7.16
N THR A 40 -8.57 -3.25 -7.75
CA THR A 40 -8.94 -4.53 -7.14
C THR A 40 -7.70 -5.39 -7.05
N LEU A 41 -7.18 -5.60 -5.84
CA LEU A 41 -6.14 -6.60 -5.61
C LEU A 41 -6.67 -7.95 -6.07
N PRO A 42 -5.98 -8.66 -6.99
CA PRO A 42 -6.38 -10.01 -7.34
C PRO A 42 -6.42 -10.81 -6.04
N ARG A 43 -7.61 -11.30 -5.70
CA ARG A 43 -7.73 -12.27 -4.60
C ARG A 43 -6.91 -13.48 -5.04
N ARG A 44 -6.02 -13.90 -4.13
CA ARG A 44 -5.19 -15.11 -4.07
C ARG A 44 -5.19 -15.96 -5.37
N PRO A 45 -4.02 -16.30 -5.95
CA PRO A 45 -3.99 -17.27 -7.05
C PRO A 45 -4.78 -18.51 -6.63
N GLU A 46 -5.79 -18.86 -7.43
CA GLU A 46 -6.58 -20.07 -7.20
C GLU A 46 -5.63 -21.30 -7.20
N PRO A 47 -5.91 -22.31 -6.34
CA PRO A 47 -4.99 -23.40 -6.05
C PRO A 47 -4.63 -24.28 -7.24
#